data_AF-A0A136M053-F1
#
_entry.id   AF-A0A136M053-F1
#
_cell.length_a   1.000
_cell.length_b   1.000
_cell.length_c   1.000
_cell.angle_alpha   90.00
_cell.angle_beta   90.00
_cell.angle_gamma   90.00
#
_symmetry.space_group_name_H-M   'P 1'
#
loop_
_entity.id
_entity.type
_entity.pdbx_description
1 polymer ?
#
loop_
_entity_poly.entity_id
_entity_poly.type
_entity_poly.pdbx_seq_one_letter_code
_entity_poly.pdbx_strand_id
1 'polypeptide(L)'
;MKLYVLAHSFMRRYFSGLLWYCVVPGAVFLLTLPFVVPAIYYLEKQATVRADHQTYEAQQFTFGRATQIPQEVQKNRLTAVGGGNIADTDYRAIVLDEFFRRNDSPLYGYGKVFVEKCDQYGAPFDCTTLPAIAWVETRLCGYSFSHDQRNCWGFGGSGPNRIWFDDYEDAIDLITDRLVNAYGPQYMTNPESMQHVYCGPHCNSWGPGVQSMRYTISNLAVEMGYPPLIRD
;
A
#
# COMPACT_ATOMS: atom_id res chain seq x y z
N MET A 1 79.49 15.47 24.45
CA MET A 1 78.15 15.27 25.04
C MET A 1 77.10 16.28 24.54
N LYS A 2 77.13 16.70 23.26
CA LYS A 2 76.12 17.60 22.63
C LYS A 2 75.50 17.04 21.34
N LEU A 3 75.98 15.89 20.84
CA LEU A 3 75.47 15.26 19.61
C LEU A 3 74.30 14.28 19.86
N TYR A 4 74.19 13.69 21.06
CA TYR A 4 73.12 12.73 21.39
C TYR A 4 71.74 13.37 21.61
N VAL A 5 71.67 14.63 22.06
CA VAL A 5 70.40 15.32 22.37
C VAL A 5 69.68 15.79 21.11
N LEU A 6 70.43 16.10 20.04
CA LEU A 6 69.87 16.53 18.75
C LEU A 6 69.30 15.35 17.92
N ALA A 7 69.94 14.18 17.95
CA ALA A 7 69.44 13.01 17.25
C ALA A 7 68.12 12.48 17.83
N HIS A 8 67.95 12.57 19.16
CA HIS A 8 66.76 12.05 19.84
C HIS A 8 65.52 12.93 19.66
N SER A 9 65.70 14.25 19.45
CA SER A 9 64.59 15.18 19.19
C SER A 9 64.11 15.15 17.73
N PHE A 10 65.00 14.84 16.79
CA PHE A 10 64.65 14.72 15.37
C PHE A 10 63.87 13.43 15.05
N MET A 11 64.28 12.28 15.61
CA MET A 11 63.56 11.01 15.40
C MET A 11 62.15 10.99 16.00
N ARG A 12 61.90 11.72 17.10
CA ARG A 12 60.57 11.76 17.75
C ARG A 12 59.54 12.57 16.94
N ARG A 13 59.99 13.53 16.12
CA ARG A 13 59.11 14.30 15.21
C ARG A 13 58.82 13.57 13.90
N TYR A 14 59.73 12.72 13.42
CA TYR A 14 59.51 11.97 12.18
C TYR A 14 58.56 10.76 12.38
N PHE A 15 58.63 10.06 13.51
CA PHE A 15 57.75 8.90 13.78
C PHE A 15 56.32 9.27 14.18
N SER A 16 56.08 10.49 14.69
CA SER A 16 54.73 10.94 15.06
C SER A 16 53.92 11.47 13.86
N GLY A 17 54.58 11.91 12.79
CA GLY A 17 53.93 12.35 11.56
C GLY A 17 53.43 11.20 10.68
N LEU A 18 54.20 10.11 10.55
CA LEU A 18 53.83 8.98 9.68
C LEU A 18 52.64 8.16 10.21
N LEU A 19 52.44 8.10 11.53
CA LEU A 19 51.32 7.37 12.13
C LEU A 19 49.96 8.06 11.91
N TRP A 20 49.93 9.37 11.66
CA TRP A 20 48.70 10.11 11.36
C TRP A 20 48.20 9.92 9.93
N TYR A 21 49.09 9.69 8.96
CA TYR A 21 48.69 9.51 7.56
C TYR A 21 48.10 8.13 7.24
N CYS A 22 48.28 7.12 8.10
CA CYS A 22 47.70 5.79 7.90
C CYS A 22 46.35 5.59 8.61
N VAL A 23 46.04 6.35 9.67
CA VAL A 23 44.82 6.13 10.47
C VAL A 23 43.63 6.98 9.95
N VAL A 24 43.89 8.13 9.33
CA VAL A 24 42.84 9.05 8.88
C VAL A 24 42.08 8.58 7.61
N PRO A 25 42.71 7.95 6.59
CA PRO A 25 41.97 7.49 5.41
C PRO A 25 41.00 6.32 5.70
N GLY A 26 41.32 5.45 6.66
CA GLY A 26 40.50 4.29 7.00
C GLY A 26 39.21 4.65 7.75
N ALA A 27 39.24 5.67 8.60
CA ALA A 27 38.06 6.09 9.38
C ALA A 27 37.00 6.81 8.51
N VAL A 28 37.42 7.54 7.48
CA VAL A 28 36.48 8.21 6.55
C VAL A 28 35.73 7.19 5.69
N PHE A 29 36.38 6.07 5.33
CA PHE A 29 35.72 5.00 4.56
C PHE A 29 34.66 4.25 5.38
N LEU A 30 34.85 4.04 6.69
CA LEU A 30 33.86 3.37 7.54
C LEU A 30 32.64 4.24 7.87
N LEU A 31 32.77 5.57 7.82
CA LEU A 31 31.67 6.50 8.11
C LEU A 31 30.75 6.78 6.92
N THR A 32 31.18 6.50 5.67
CA THR A 32 30.35 6.70 4.48
C THR A 32 29.62 5.42 4.02
N LEU A 33 30.12 4.22 4.39
CA LEU A 33 29.45 2.94 4.10
C LEU A 33 27.96 2.86 4.53
N PRO A 34 27.51 3.38 5.69
CA PRO A 34 26.10 3.31 6.05
C PRO A 34 25.18 4.17 5.17
N PHE A 35 25.73 5.08 4.36
CA PHE A 35 24.94 5.90 3.42
C PHE A 35 25.02 5.38 1.98
N VAL A 36 26.16 4.78 1.60
CA VAL A 36 26.37 4.26 0.23
C VAL A 36 25.60 2.96 0.00
N VAL A 37 25.57 2.04 0.98
CA VAL A 37 24.89 0.74 0.83
C VAL A 37 23.37 0.90 0.65
N PRO A 38 22.66 1.71 1.45
CA PRO A 38 21.23 1.96 1.21
C PRO A 38 20.98 2.65 -0.13
N ALA A 39 21.82 3.62 -0.52
CA ALA A 39 21.64 4.33 -1.79
C ALA A 39 21.78 3.39 -3.00
N ILE A 40 22.77 2.50 -3.01
CA ILE A 40 22.93 1.49 -4.07
C ILE A 40 21.73 0.54 -4.09
N TYR A 41 21.28 0.06 -2.92
CA TYR A 41 20.08 -0.78 -2.81
C TYR A 41 18.81 -0.08 -3.35
N TYR A 42 18.63 1.20 -3.03
CA TYR A 42 17.51 2.01 -3.54
C TYR A 42 17.58 2.20 -5.06
N LEU A 43 18.78 2.43 -5.61
CA LEU A 43 18.97 2.59 -7.06
C LEU A 43 18.74 1.28 -7.82
N GLU A 44 19.18 0.15 -7.28
CA GLU A 44 18.91 -1.17 -7.86
C GLU A 44 17.41 -1.49 -7.85
N LYS A 45 16.70 -1.18 -6.76
CA LYS A 45 15.24 -1.32 -6.66
C LYS A 45 14.50 -0.40 -7.65
N GLN A 46 14.99 0.81 -7.90
CA GLN A 46 14.39 1.69 -8.91
C GLN A 46 14.65 1.18 -10.34
N ALA A 47 15.80 0.55 -10.59
CA ALA A 47 16.13 0.00 -11.90
C ALA A 47 15.26 -1.22 -12.24
N THR A 48 15.01 -2.12 -11.27
CA THR A 48 14.10 -3.27 -11.46
C THR A 48 12.67 -2.82 -11.71
N VAL A 49 12.13 -1.90 -10.91
CA VAL A 49 10.78 -1.36 -11.11
C VAL A 49 10.60 -0.69 -12.50
N ARG A 50 11.64 0.00 -13.00
CA ARG A 50 11.61 0.59 -14.36
C ARG A 50 11.65 -0.46 -15.46
N ALA A 51 12.45 -1.52 -15.29
CA ALA A 51 12.51 -2.63 -16.24
C ALA A 51 11.14 -3.35 -16.32
N ASP A 52 10.54 -3.61 -15.16
CA ASP A 52 9.23 -4.25 -15.06
C ASP A 52 8.15 -3.43 -15.77
N HIS A 53 8.10 -2.11 -15.53
CA HIS A 53 7.17 -1.18 -16.20
C HIS A 53 7.27 -1.22 -17.74
N GLN A 54 8.48 -1.29 -18.30
CA GLN A 54 8.68 -1.37 -19.76
C GLN A 54 8.18 -2.70 -20.33
N THR A 55 8.33 -3.81 -19.59
CA THR A 55 7.76 -5.11 -19.98
C THR A 55 6.23 -5.11 -19.97
N TYR A 56 5.59 -4.47 -18.99
CA TYR A 56 4.13 -4.37 -18.94
C TYR A 56 3.57 -3.53 -20.10
N GLU A 57 4.21 -2.41 -20.45
CA GLU A 57 3.82 -1.60 -21.63
C GLU A 57 3.96 -2.39 -22.94
N ALA A 58 5.03 -3.18 -23.09
CA ALA A 58 5.23 -4.04 -24.27
C ALA A 58 4.23 -5.21 -24.35
N GLN A 59 3.84 -5.79 -23.21
CA GLN A 59 2.82 -6.84 -23.16
C GLN A 59 1.41 -6.32 -23.44
N GLN A 60 1.04 -5.13 -22.94
CA GLN A 60 -0.26 -4.52 -23.23
C GLN A 60 -0.43 -4.18 -24.71
N PHE A 61 0.62 -3.72 -25.38
CA PHE A 61 0.60 -3.47 -26.83
C PHE A 61 0.40 -4.76 -27.65
N THR A 62 0.90 -5.89 -27.14
CA THR A 62 0.78 -7.20 -27.79
C THR A 62 -0.58 -7.87 -27.52
N PHE A 63 -1.14 -7.71 -26.32
CA PHE A 63 -2.45 -8.24 -25.93
C PHE A 63 -3.63 -7.46 -26.52
N GLY A 64 -3.47 -6.15 -26.76
CA GLY A 64 -4.51 -5.29 -27.34
C GLY A 64 -4.92 -5.63 -28.78
N ARG A 65 -4.24 -6.58 -29.44
CA ARG A 65 -4.51 -7.00 -30.82
C ARG A 65 -5.33 -8.29 -30.94
N ALA A 66 -5.59 -9.00 -29.84
CA ALA A 66 -6.08 -10.38 -29.88
C ALA A 66 -7.41 -10.64 -29.15
N THR A 67 -8.37 -9.72 -29.20
CA THR A 67 -9.82 -10.02 -29.03
C THR A 67 -10.65 -8.82 -29.47
N GLN A 68 -10.98 -8.72 -30.75
CA GLN A 68 -12.10 -7.87 -31.17
C GLN A 68 -13.39 -8.65 -30.89
N ILE A 69 -13.98 -8.41 -29.71
CA ILE A 69 -15.38 -8.74 -29.45
C ILE A 69 -16.23 -7.90 -30.42
N PRO A 70 -17.22 -8.49 -31.12
CA PRO A 70 -18.10 -7.73 -32.01
C PRO A 70 -18.80 -6.59 -31.27
N GLN A 71 -18.68 -5.37 -31.79
CA GLN A 71 -19.17 -4.13 -31.17
C GLN A 71 -20.68 -4.15 -30.86
N GLU A 72 -21.44 -4.98 -31.56
CA GLU A 72 -22.88 -5.22 -31.34
C GLU A 72 -23.20 -5.74 -29.93
N VAL A 73 -22.33 -6.57 -29.33
CA VAL A 73 -22.55 -7.13 -27.98
C VAL A 73 -22.35 -6.05 -26.90
N GLN A 74 -21.46 -5.09 -27.16
CA GLN A 74 -21.17 -3.99 -26.23
C GLN A 74 -22.33 -2.99 -26.20
N LYS A 75 -22.92 -2.67 -27.35
CA LYS A 75 -24.01 -1.70 -27.48
C LYS A 75 -25.29 -2.12 -26.75
N ASN A 76 -25.60 -3.42 -26.73
CA ASN A 76 -26.84 -3.93 -26.14
C ASN A 76 -26.81 -4.03 -24.60
N ARG A 77 -25.63 -4.00 -23.95
CA ARG A 77 -25.52 -3.89 -22.49
C ARG A 77 -25.59 -2.45 -21.98
N LEU A 78 -25.20 -1.46 -22.80
CA LEU A 78 -25.26 -0.04 -22.43
C LEU A 78 -26.69 0.52 -22.35
N THR A 79 -27.67 -0.11 -23.00
CA THR A 79 -29.05 0.39 -23.04
C THR A 79 -29.92 -0.03 -21.85
N ALA A 80 -29.43 -0.88 -20.94
CA ALA A 80 -30.21 -1.40 -19.80
C ALA A 80 -29.93 -0.71 -18.46
N VAL A 81 -28.99 0.24 -18.40
CA VAL A 81 -28.65 1.02 -17.20
C VAL A 81 -28.85 2.50 -17.52
N GLY A 82 -29.73 3.16 -16.79
CA GLY A 82 -30.18 4.52 -17.08
C GLY A 82 -29.04 5.55 -17.11
N GLY A 83 -28.90 6.23 -18.26
CA GLY A 83 -28.83 7.69 -18.36
C GLY A 83 -27.80 8.49 -17.57
N GLY A 84 -26.64 7.92 -17.21
CA GLY A 84 -25.46 8.69 -16.79
C GLY A 84 -24.35 8.59 -17.84
N ASN A 85 -23.59 9.66 -18.07
CA ASN A 85 -22.45 9.63 -19.02
C ASN A 85 -21.46 8.51 -18.62
N ILE A 86 -21.44 7.43 -19.40
CA ILE A 86 -20.72 6.17 -19.15
C ILE A 86 -19.24 6.29 -19.56
N ALA A 87 -18.72 7.51 -19.62
CA ALA A 87 -17.33 7.79 -19.93
C ALA A 87 -16.54 7.85 -18.61
N ASP A 88 -15.70 6.83 -18.42
CA ASP A 88 -14.63 6.74 -17.41
C ASP A 88 -15.02 6.42 -15.95
N THR A 89 -15.96 5.49 -15.74
CA THR A 89 -16.12 4.89 -14.40
C THR A 89 -14.97 3.93 -14.11
N ASP A 90 -14.18 4.24 -13.07
CA ASP A 90 -13.10 3.37 -12.60
C ASP A 90 -13.62 1.97 -12.25
N TYR A 91 -13.05 0.94 -12.89
CA TYR A 91 -13.50 -0.45 -12.69
C TYR A 91 -13.28 -0.94 -11.26
N ARG A 92 -12.30 -0.39 -10.52
CA ARG A 92 -12.08 -0.69 -9.10
C ARG A 92 -13.33 -0.37 -8.30
N ALA A 93 -13.94 0.79 -8.54
CA ALA A 93 -15.16 1.23 -7.87
C ALA A 93 -16.33 0.30 -8.18
N ILE A 94 -16.47 -0.12 -9.45
CA ILE A 94 -17.49 -1.07 -9.90
C ILE A 94 -17.34 -2.42 -9.18
N VAL A 95 -16.12 -2.93 -9.04
CA VAL A 95 -15.83 -4.19 -8.35
C VAL A 95 -16.14 -4.09 -6.86
N LEU A 96 -15.77 -2.97 -6.22
CA LEU A 96 -16.07 -2.75 -4.80
C LEU A 96 -17.58 -2.66 -4.55
N ASP A 97 -18.31 -1.93 -5.39
CA ASP A 97 -19.77 -1.87 -5.27
C ASP A 97 -20.43 -3.23 -5.47
N GLU A 98 -19.98 -4.02 -6.45
CA GLU A 98 -20.48 -5.38 -6.63
C GLU A 98 -20.15 -6.27 -5.42
N PHE A 99 -18.96 -6.13 -4.84
CA PHE A 99 -18.58 -6.83 -3.62
C PHE A 99 -19.51 -6.46 -2.44
N PHE A 100 -19.78 -5.18 -2.23
CA PHE A 100 -20.70 -4.74 -1.18
C PHE A 100 -22.13 -5.23 -1.44
N ARG A 101 -22.59 -5.15 -2.69
CA ARG A 101 -23.93 -5.61 -3.10
C ARG A 101 -24.14 -7.10 -2.87
N ARG A 102 -23.16 -7.94 -3.22
CA ARG A 102 -23.23 -9.41 -3.04
C ARG A 102 -23.30 -9.83 -1.57
N ASN A 103 -22.91 -8.94 -0.66
CA ASN A 103 -22.83 -9.20 0.76
C ASN A 103 -23.87 -8.41 1.56
N ASP A 104 -24.90 -7.86 0.91
CA ASP A 104 -25.98 -7.08 1.52
C ASP A 104 -25.47 -5.95 2.43
N SER A 105 -24.36 -5.33 2.04
CA SER A 105 -23.68 -4.32 2.84
C SER A 105 -24.31 -2.94 2.67
N PRO A 106 -24.46 -2.15 3.74
CA PRO A 106 -24.82 -0.73 3.64
C PRO A 106 -23.74 0.13 2.96
N LEU A 107 -22.55 -0.42 2.70
CA LEU A 107 -21.50 0.22 1.90
C LEU A 107 -21.79 0.18 0.39
N TYR A 108 -22.85 -0.50 -0.06
CA TYR A 108 -23.21 -0.51 -1.48
C TYR A 108 -23.49 0.92 -1.98
N GLY A 109 -22.83 1.30 -3.08
CA GLY A 109 -22.89 2.66 -3.65
C GLY A 109 -21.72 3.56 -3.24
N TYR A 110 -20.87 3.12 -2.29
CA TYR A 110 -19.70 3.88 -1.85
C TYR A 110 -18.41 3.46 -2.58
N GLY A 111 -18.43 2.50 -3.51
CA GLY A 111 -17.24 2.00 -4.20
C GLY A 111 -16.39 3.10 -4.83
N LYS A 112 -17.04 4.15 -5.37
CA LYS A 112 -16.35 5.34 -5.89
C LYS A 112 -15.58 6.09 -4.79
N VAL A 113 -16.20 6.32 -3.64
CA VAL A 113 -15.58 7.01 -2.49
C VAL A 113 -14.34 6.24 -2.01
N PHE A 114 -14.43 4.91 -1.92
CA PHE A 114 -13.27 4.08 -1.55
C PHE A 114 -12.08 4.30 -2.49
N VAL A 115 -12.32 4.33 -3.81
CA VAL A 115 -11.26 4.53 -4.79
C VAL A 115 -10.73 5.96 -4.77
N GLU A 116 -11.61 6.96 -4.69
CA GLU A 116 -11.21 8.36 -4.59
C GLU A 116 -10.30 8.60 -3.38
N LYS A 117 -10.64 8.06 -2.20
CA LYS A 117 -9.81 8.21 -0.99
C LYS A 117 -8.54 7.39 -1.04
N CYS A 118 -8.59 6.19 -1.58
CA CYS A 118 -7.42 5.36 -1.83
C CYS A 118 -6.38 6.11 -2.68
N ASP A 119 -6.82 6.70 -3.80
CA ASP A 119 -5.95 7.47 -4.69
C ASP A 119 -5.50 8.79 -4.04
N GLN A 120 -6.41 9.51 -3.39
CA GLN A 120 -6.13 10.78 -2.71
C GLN A 120 -5.00 10.65 -1.70
N TYR A 121 -4.96 9.56 -0.93
CA TYR A 121 -3.95 9.35 0.10
C TYR A 121 -2.72 8.56 -0.37
N GLY A 122 -2.69 8.08 -1.63
CA GLY A 122 -1.58 7.30 -2.15
C GLY A 122 -1.50 5.88 -1.59
N ALA A 123 -2.66 5.27 -1.29
CA ALA A 123 -2.75 3.86 -0.98
C ALA A 123 -2.37 2.99 -2.20
N PRO A 124 -2.13 1.68 -2.02
CA PRO A 124 -1.89 0.78 -3.13
C PRO A 124 -3.02 0.83 -4.16
N PHE A 125 -2.66 0.78 -5.44
CA PHE A 125 -3.61 0.89 -6.57
C PHE A 125 -4.82 -0.04 -6.46
N ASP A 126 -4.66 -1.21 -5.85
CA ASP A 126 -5.70 -2.22 -5.72
C ASP A 126 -6.92 -1.76 -4.87
N CYS A 127 -6.74 -0.80 -3.97
CA CYS A 127 -7.77 -0.27 -3.06
C CYS A 127 -8.58 -1.34 -2.28
N THR A 128 -8.03 -2.54 -2.11
CA THR A 128 -8.73 -3.69 -1.52
C THR A 128 -8.65 -3.76 -0.01
N THR A 129 -7.68 -3.09 0.61
CA THR A 129 -7.38 -3.28 2.04
C THR A 129 -8.44 -2.70 2.96
N LEU A 130 -8.91 -1.49 2.70
CA LEU A 130 -9.98 -0.88 3.49
C LEU A 130 -11.29 -1.70 3.45
N PRO A 131 -11.81 -2.15 2.29
CA PRO A 131 -13.00 -3.01 2.25
C PRO A 131 -12.74 -4.39 2.88
N ALA A 132 -11.53 -4.95 2.74
CA ALA A 132 -11.16 -6.19 3.40
C ALA A 132 -11.16 -6.08 4.94
N ILE A 133 -10.68 -4.97 5.51
CA ILE A 133 -10.76 -4.71 6.95
C ILE A 133 -12.22 -4.63 7.39
N ALA A 134 -13.07 -3.89 6.66
CA ALA A 134 -14.50 -3.79 6.98
C ALA A 134 -15.20 -5.16 7.01
N TRP A 135 -14.83 -6.07 6.09
CA TRP A 135 -15.32 -7.45 6.09
C TRP A 135 -14.91 -8.20 7.36
N VAL A 136 -13.62 -8.17 7.71
CA VAL A 136 -13.07 -8.92 8.85
C VAL A 136 -13.65 -8.42 10.18
N GLU A 137 -13.80 -7.10 10.32
CA GLU A 137 -14.24 -6.46 11.56
C GLU A 137 -15.75 -6.61 11.80
N THR A 138 -16.55 -6.37 10.76
CA THR A 138 -18.00 -6.21 10.94
C THR A 138 -18.84 -6.81 9.82
N ARG A 139 -18.25 -7.66 8.97
CA ARG A 139 -18.90 -8.18 7.76
C ARG A 139 -19.45 -7.05 6.90
N LEU A 140 -18.62 -6.04 6.62
CA LEU A 140 -18.95 -4.85 5.82
C LEU A 140 -20.12 -4.06 6.40
N CYS A 141 -20.08 -3.77 7.71
CA CYS A 141 -21.22 -3.18 8.43
C CYS A 141 -22.51 -4.02 8.37
N GLY A 142 -22.38 -5.36 8.29
CA GLY A 142 -23.54 -6.26 8.38
C GLY A 142 -24.13 -6.35 9.80
N TYR A 143 -23.42 -5.90 10.82
CA TYR A 143 -23.95 -5.79 12.18
C TYR A 143 -24.63 -4.43 12.41
N SER A 144 -25.80 -4.42 13.07
CA SER A 144 -26.56 -3.18 13.29
C SER A 144 -25.75 -2.12 14.03
N PHE A 145 -25.00 -2.50 15.08
CA PHE A 145 -24.21 -1.53 15.86
C PHE A 145 -23.13 -0.84 15.03
N SER A 146 -22.52 -1.51 14.05
CA SER A 146 -21.50 -0.90 13.20
C SER A 146 -22.11 -0.04 12.11
N HIS A 147 -23.32 -0.39 11.65
CA HIS A 147 -24.12 0.47 10.77
C HIS A 147 -24.53 1.76 11.47
N ASP A 148 -25.09 1.68 12.69
CA ASP A 148 -25.53 2.84 13.47
C ASP A 148 -24.37 3.82 13.75
N GLN A 149 -23.17 3.29 13.95
CA GLN A 149 -21.94 4.06 14.16
C GLN A 149 -21.28 4.56 12.87
N ARG A 150 -21.73 4.07 11.71
CA ARG A 150 -21.01 4.11 10.42
C ARG A 150 -19.54 3.71 10.54
N ASN A 151 -19.25 2.75 11.41
CA ASN A 151 -17.90 2.31 11.73
C ASN A 151 -17.73 0.83 11.41
N CYS A 152 -17.46 0.53 10.13
CA CYS A 152 -17.29 -0.85 9.66
C CYS A 152 -15.94 -1.47 10.04
N TRP A 153 -14.98 -0.66 10.48
CA TRP A 153 -13.58 -1.04 10.66
C TRP A 153 -13.19 -1.19 12.14
N GLY A 154 -14.12 -0.94 13.05
CA GLY A 154 -13.85 -1.01 14.48
C GLY A 154 -12.89 0.07 14.98
N PHE A 155 -12.85 1.24 14.34
CA PHE A 155 -11.92 2.31 14.65
C PHE A 155 -12.25 2.99 15.99
N GLY A 156 -11.23 3.40 16.75
CA GLY A 156 -11.40 4.03 18.09
C GLY A 156 -11.25 3.09 19.29
N GLY A 157 -10.97 1.80 19.07
CA GLY A 157 -10.78 0.83 20.14
C GLY A 157 -12.07 0.13 20.58
N SER A 158 -12.07 -0.49 21.76
CA SER A 158 -13.13 -1.40 22.18
C SER A 158 -14.26 -0.71 22.95
N GLY A 159 -15.49 -1.21 22.75
CA GLY A 159 -16.66 -0.84 23.54
C GLY A 159 -17.00 0.65 23.42
N PRO A 160 -17.07 1.40 24.54
CA PRO A 160 -17.51 2.80 24.55
C PRO A 160 -16.54 3.75 23.84
N ASN A 161 -15.31 3.31 23.55
CA ASN A 161 -14.31 4.14 22.87
C ASN A 161 -14.45 4.11 21.34
N ARG A 162 -15.32 3.25 20.78
CA ARG A 162 -15.57 3.22 19.33
C ARG A 162 -16.02 4.59 18.84
N ILE A 163 -15.41 5.03 17.75
CA ILE A 163 -15.75 6.30 17.11
C ILE A 163 -17.07 6.14 16.37
N TRP A 164 -17.93 7.15 16.48
CA TRP A 164 -19.15 7.30 15.69
C TRP A 164 -18.88 8.32 14.59
N PHE A 165 -19.30 8.01 13.37
CA PHE A 165 -19.15 8.89 12.23
C PHE A 165 -20.51 9.47 11.79
N ASP A 166 -20.46 10.66 11.22
CA ASP A 166 -21.65 11.37 10.73
C ASP A 166 -22.20 10.75 9.44
N ASP A 167 -21.34 10.08 8.66
CA ASP A 167 -21.71 9.19 7.55
C ASP A 167 -20.56 8.23 7.20
N TYR A 168 -20.75 7.42 6.15
CA TYR A 168 -19.72 6.51 5.67
C TYR A 168 -18.60 7.20 4.90
N GLU A 169 -18.87 8.32 4.23
CA GLU A 169 -17.86 9.08 3.48
C GLU A 169 -16.78 9.63 4.44
N ASP A 170 -17.20 10.22 5.55
CA ASP A 170 -16.33 10.70 6.62
C ASP A 170 -15.50 9.56 7.23
N ALA A 171 -16.12 8.40 7.46
CA ALA A 171 -15.44 7.23 7.97
C ALA A 171 -14.37 6.71 6.99
N ILE A 172 -14.72 6.60 5.70
CA ILE A 172 -13.81 6.15 4.63
C ILE A 172 -12.65 7.13 4.51
N ASP A 173 -12.89 8.44 4.47
CA ASP A 173 -11.86 9.47 4.38
C ASP A 173 -10.87 9.39 5.55
N LEU A 174 -11.38 9.48 6.79
CA LEU A 174 -10.53 9.49 7.98
C LEU A 174 -9.74 8.19 8.12
N ILE A 175 -10.37 7.03 7.92
CA ILE A 175 -9.71 5.75 8.17
C ILE A 175 -8.68 5.47 7.07
N THR A 176 -8.97 5.84 5.81
CA THR A 176 -7.97 5.74 4.74
C THR A 176 -6.74 6.60 5.05
N ASP A 177 -6.94 7.86 5.44
CA ASP A 177 -5.87 8.77 5.85
C ASP A 177 -5.02 8.15 6.96
N ARG A 178 -5.67 7.64 8.01
CA ARG A 178 -4.96 7.04 9.15
C ARG A 178 -4.15 5.82 8.73
N LEU A 179 -4.74 4.89 7.98
CA LEU A 179 -4.04 3.68 7.54
C LEU A 179 -2.82 4.02 6.68
N VAL A 180 -2.94 5.00 5.78
CA VAL A 180 -1.83 5.36 4.88
C VAL A 180 -0.80 6.24 5.57
N ASN A 181 -1.23 7.34 6.19
CA ASN A 181 -0.34 8.40 6.67
C ASN A 181 0.08 8.24 8.13
N ALA A 182 -0.70 7.57 8.97
CA ALA A 182 -0.35 7.35 10.38
C ALA A 182 0.26 5.97 10.64
N TYR A 183 -0.35 4.90 10.12
CA TYR A 183 0.22 3.55 10.23
C TYR A 183 1.35 3.35 9.22
N GLY A 184 1.10 3.68 7.95
CA GLY A 184 2.06 3.61 6.88
C GLY A 184 1.59 2.73 5.72
N PRO A 185 1.92 3.10 4.46
CA PRO A 185 1.40 2.43 3.27
C PRO A 185 1.81 0.95 3.16
N GLN A 186 2.90 0.53 3.81
CA GLN A 186 3.34 -0.87 3.85
C GLN A 186 2.30 -1.81 4.47
N TYR A 187 1.47 -1.30 5.39
CA TYR A 187 0.41 -2.09 6.02
C TYR A 187 -0.80 -2.28 5.11
N MET A 188 -0.95 -1.41 4.11
CA MET A 188 -1.98 -1.55 3.08
C MET A 188 -1.62 -2.69 2.10
N THR A 189 -0.35 -2.92 1.82
CA THR A 189 0.09 -4.04 0.96
C THR A 189 0.32 -5.34 1.74
N ASN A 190 0.67 -5.25 3.02
CA ASN A 190 0.92 -6.39 3.90
C ASN A 190 0.17 -6.25 5.24
N PRO A 191 -1.15 -6.50 5.27
CA PRO A 191 -1.97 -6.39 6.47
C PRO A 191 -1.57 -7.39 7.58
N GLU A 192 -0.89 -8.50 7.25
CA GLU A 192 -0.34 -9.41 8.26
C GLU A 192 0.63 -8.71 9.20
N SER A 193 1.46 -7.80 8.67
CA SER A 193 2.37 -6.99 9.48
C SER A 193 1.66 -5.97 10.37
N MET A 194 0.39 -5.65 10.10
CA MET A 194 -0.39 -4.67 10.86
C MET A 194 -1.13 -5.28 12.06
N GLN A 195 -1.28 -6.60 12.11
CA GLN A 195 -2.22 -7.26 13.04
C GLN A 195 -2.04 -6.87 14.51
N HIS A 196 -0.80 -6.75 14.98
CA HIS A 196 -0.50 -6.42 16.38
C HIS A 196 -0.60 -4.93 16.69
N VAL A 197 -0.62 -4.09 15.66
CA VAL A 197 -0.80 -2.63 15.78
C VAL A 197 -2.29 -2.27 15.73
N TYR A 198 -3.06 -2.93 14.87
CA TYR A 198 -4.48 -2.62 14.66
C TYR A 198 -5.40 -3.41 15.59
N CYS A 199 -5.29 -4.74 15.60
CA CYS A 199 -6.18 -5.62 16.38
C CYS A 199 -5.66 -5.84 17.81
N GLY A 200 -4.33 -5.89 18.00
CA GLY A 200 -3.68 -5.97 19.31
C GLY A 200 -2.75 -7.17 19.51
N PRO A 201 -2.13 -7.30 20.69
CA PRO A 201 -0.99 -8.20 20.92
C PRO A 201 -1.32 -9.69 20.82
N HIS A 202 -2.60 -10.06 20.91
CA HIS A 202 -3.05 -11.45 20.87
C HIS A 202 -3.75 -11.83 19.56
N CYS A 203 -3.78 -10.93 18.57
CA CYS A 203 -4.41 -11.19 17.29
C CYS A 203 -3.45 -11.88 16.32
N ASN A 204 -3.75 -13.14 15.98
CA ASN A 204 -2.96 -13.94 15.04
C ASN A 204 -3.71 -14.29 13.75
N SER A 205 -5.03 -14.06 13.70
CA SER A 205 -5.89 -14.40 12.55
C SER A 205 -6.37 -13.18 11.78
N TRP A 206 -6.27 -11.98 12.36
CA TRP A 206 -6.78 -10.75 11.76
C TRP A 206 -6.08 -10.42 10.44
N GLY A 207 -4.76 -10.36 10.45
CA GLY A 207 -3.95 -10.01 9.28
C GLY A 207 -4.13 -10.99 8.12
N PRO A 208 -4.00 -12.32 8.36
CA PRO A 208 -4.29 -13.33 7.34
C PRO A 208 -5.73 -13.26 6.82
N GLY A 209 -6.70 -12.94 7.68
CA GLY A 209 -8.09 -12.73 7.29
C GLY A 209 -8.27 -11.55 6.33
N VAL A 210 -7.62 -10.42 6.63
CA VAL A 210 -7.63 -9.25 5.74
C VAL A 210 -6.95 -9.59 4.41
N GLN A 211 -5.78 -10.24 4.44
CA GLN A 211 -5.08 -10.63 3.22
C GLN A 211 -5.91 -11.57 2.34
N SER A 212 -6.54 -12.59 2.94
CA SER A 212 -7.43 -13.50 2.22
C SER A 212 -8.59 -12.74 1.56
N MET A 213 -9.20 -11.78 2.26
CA MET A 213 -10.31 -11.03 1.72
C MET A 213 -9.91 -10.06 0.60
N ARG A 214 -8.71 -9.48 0.68
CA ARG A 214 -8.16 -8.68 -0.44
C ARG A 214 -8.07 -9.51 -1.72
N TYR A 215 -7.60 -10.75 -1.63
CA TYR A 215 -7.58 -11.67 -2.78
C TYR A 215 -8.98 -12.05 -3.26
N THR A 216 -9.95 -12.26 -2.35
CA THR A 216 -11.36 -12.47 -2.74
C THR A 216 -11.89 -11.31 -3.58
N ILE A 217 -11.63 -10.07 -3.18
CA ILE A 217 -12.04 -8.86 -3.93
C ILE A 217 -11.32 -8.78 -5.28
N SER A 218 -10.01 -9.07 -5.32
CA SER A 218 -9.25 -9.10 -6.57
C SER A 218 -9.77 -10.16 -7.56
N ASN A 219 -10.10 -11.34 -7.06
CA ASN A 219 -10.67 -12.42 -7.88
C ASN A 219 -12.08 -12.10 -8.39
N LEU A 220 -12.87 -11.34 -7.63
CA LEU A 220 -14.16 -10.84 -8.11
C LEU A 220 -13.99 -9.95 -9.34
N ALA A 221 -12.94 -9.14 -9.43
CA ALA A 221 -12.67 -8.36 -10.63
C ALA A 221 -12.50 -9.25 -11.87
N VAL A 222 -11.76 -10.35 -11.73
CA VAL A 222 -11.56 -11.35 -12.79
C VAL A 222 -12.88 -12.03 -13.16
N GLU A 223 -13.69 -12.42 -12.17
CA GLU A 223 -15.01 -13.00 -12.40
C GLU A 223 -15.93 -12.07 -13.21
N MET A 224 -15.82 -10.76 -12.95
CA MET A 224 -16.58 -9.72 -13.64
C MET A 224 -16.03 -9.36 -15.04
N GLY A 225 -14.89 -9.93 -15.44
CA GLY A 225 -14.25 -9.68 -16.74
C GLY A 225 -13.26 -8.51 -16.75
N TYR A 226 -12.82 -8.04 -15.58
CA TYR A 226 -11.79 -7.02 -15.43
C TYR A 226 -10.41 -7.64 -15.13
N PRO A 227 -9.30 -6.89 -15.32
CA PRO A 227 -8.01 -7.30 -14.79
C PRO A 227 -8.05 -7.46 -13.26
N PRO A 228 -7.23 -8.34 -12.66
CA PRO A 228 -7.13 -8.44 -11.21
C PRO A 228 -6.70 -7.11 -10.61
N LEU A 229 -7.22 -6.82 -9.41
CA LEU A 229 -6.90 -5.59 -8.68
C LEU A 229 -5.49 -5.65 -8.10
N ILE A 230 -5.16 -6.77 -7.45
CA ILE A 230 -3.81 -7.07 -7.00
C ILE A 230 -3.04 -7.63 -8.19
N ARG A 231 -1.90 -7.00 -8.50
CA ARG A 231 -0.99 -7.41 -9.57
C ARG A 231 0.35 -7.74 -8.93
N ASP A 232 0.81 -8.95 -9.18
CA ASP A 232 2.07 -9.49 -8.68
C ASP A 232 3.27 -8.92 -9.45
#